data_AF-A0AAD9PVF8-F1
#
_entry.id   AF-A0AAD9PVF8-F1
#
_cell.length_a   1.000
_cell.length_b   1.000
_cell.length_c   1.000
_cell.angle_alpha   90.00
_cell.angle_beta   90.00
_cell.angle_gamma   90.00
#
_symmetry.space_group_name_H-M   'P 1'
#
loop_
_entity.id
_entity.type
_entity.pdbx_description
1 polymer ?
#
loop_
_entity_poly.entity_id
_entity_poly.type
_entity_poly.pdbx_seq_one_letter_code
_entity_poly.pdbx_strand_id
1 'polypeptide(L)'
;MEEDEETNCHTLCNSPHLESDFLTDIMQQTENVTSACDRRLIEKGQKYKTEMLERHRNTVYRRMANQMKEISASLEENMGIQLLTVQRDNLDSLKEELNQAFKEYHDTMINEEETQASYQWFDLRDREYTECRMKLSERLYALERKSEKSKPPSSVRSRSSTSSKFSRQFVISKRIEAASRAAKLQIEMDFLEQETEFRKLQIKKEIALANAEEAAASKFLIEENEDVKIETHRAKQTAAEAGNTEEPFRMQKATPVKKGNLPSDPDAPPTKPVVPTKLEPQVKCELSQD
;
A
#
# COMPACT_ATOMS: atom_id res chain seq x y z
N MET A 1 -4.99 66.19 -10.07
CA MET A 1 -3.78 66.70 -10.75
C MET A 1 -2.71 65.68 -10.42
N GLU A 2 -2.80 64.46 -10.97
CA GLU A 2 -2.57 64.13 -12.39
C GLU A 2 -1.24 64.76 -12.82
N GLU A 3 -0.20 63.95 -13.05
CA GLU A 3 0.05 63.32 -14.35
C GLU A 3 1.16 62.26 -14.22
N ASP A 4 1.00 61.22 -15.04
CA ASP A 4 1.85 60.06 -15.23
C ASP A 4 3.15 60.41 -15.98
N GLU A 5 4.25 59.69 -15.70
CA GLU A 5 5.25 59.38 -16.73
C GLU A 5 5.81 57.95 -16.52
N GLU A 6 5.20 57.02 -17.27
CA GLU A 6 5.81 55.75 -17.66
C GLU A 6 6.89 56.01 -18.73
N THR A 7 8.09 55.45 -18.54
CA THR A 7 8.97 55.07 -19.65
C THR A 7 9.59 53.72 -19.30
N ASN A 8 9.05 52.63 -19.85
CA ASN A 8 9.39 52.06 -21.15
C ASN A 8 10.42 50.93 -21.00
N CYS A 9 9.86 49.73 -20.80
CA CYS A 9 10.53 48.45 -20.93
C CYS A 9 10.41 47.99 -22.39
N HIS A 10 11.52 47.92 -23.11
CA HIS A 10 11.66 47.34 -24.45
C HIS A 10 13.17 47.07 -24.64
N THR A 11 13.71 45.94 -25.10
CA THR A 11 13.23 44.70 -25.69
C THR A 11 14.45 43.76 -25.75
N LEU A 12 14.23 42.44 -25.83
CA LEU A 12 14.93 41.46 -26.69
C LEU A 12 15.56 40.23 -26.00
N CYS A 13 14.91 39.12 -26.34
CA CYS A 13 15.49 37.84 -26.76
C CYS A 13 16.01 36.88 -25.70
N ASN A 14 15.06 36.06 -25.26
CA ASN A 14 15.25 34.65 -24.94
C ASN A 14 16.15 33.97 -25.98
N SER A 15 17.31 33.50 -25.53
CA SER A 15 18.16 32.56 -26.24
C SER A 15 18.04 31.22 -25.51
N PRO A 16 17.40 30.18 -26.07
CA PRO A 16 17.07 28.96 -25.33
C PRO A 16 18.27 28.02 -25.15
N HIS A 17 19.49 28.45 -25.49
CA HIS A 17 20.65 27.56 -25.44
C HIS A 17 21.45 27.62 -24.13
N LEU A 18 21.25 28.64 -23.29
CA LEU A 18 22.00 28.82 -22.04
C LEU A 18 21.31 28.24 -20.79
N GLU A 19 20.01 27.92 -20.87
CA GLU A 19 19.27 27.35 -19.74
C GLU A 19 19.47 25.83 -19.60
N SER A 20 19.78 25.14 -20.70
CA SER A 20 20.06 23.70 -20.69
C SER A 20 21.29 23.40 -19.85
N ASP A 21 22.39 24.12 -20.08
CA ASP A 21 23.66 23.88 -19.37
C ASP A 21 23.55 24.27 -17.89
N PHE A 22 22.81 25.32 -17.56
CA PHE A 22 22.54 25.74 -16.18
C PHE A 22 21.66 24.75 -15.42
N LEU A 23 20.65 24.16 -16.08
CA LEU A 23 19.83 23.10 -15.48
C LEU A 23 20.61 21.80 -15.30
N THR A 24 21.49 21.40 -16.23
CA THR A 24 22.38 20.25 -16.02
C THR A 24 23.42 20.48 -14.92
N ASP A 25 23.95 21.69 -14.77
CA ASP A 25 24.88 22.04 -13.69
C ASP A 25 24.16 22.09 -12.33
N ILE A 26 22.92 22.58 -12.28
CA ILE A 26 22.07 22.47 -11.07
C ILE A 26 21.77 21.00 -10.75
N MET A 27 21.42 20.18 -11.75
CA MET A 27 21.15 18.75 -11.52
C MET A 27 22.40 18.00 -11.03
N GLN A 28 23.58 18.25 -11.62
CA GLN A 28 24.85 17.69 -11.16
C GLN A 28 25.30 18.23 -9.79
N GLN A 29 24.99 19.48 -9.47
CA GLN A 29 25.21 20.03 -8.13
C GLN A 29 24.23 19.43 -7.11
N THR A 30 22.98 19.13 -7.46
CA THR A 30 22.02 18.48 -6.55
C THR A 30 22.30 17.01 -6.29
N GLU A 31 22.90 16.28 -7.24
CA GLU A 31 23.41 14.92 -7.02
C GLU A 31 24.71 14.91 -6.17
N ASN A 32 25.53 15.96 -6.27
CA ASN A 32 26.73 16.12 -5.43
C ASN A 32 26.44 16.71 -4.02
N VAL A 33 25.33 17.42 -3.82
CA VAL A 33 24.92 17.97 -2.51
C VAL A 33 24.18 16.95 -1.65
N THR A 34 23.58 15.91 -2.26
CA THR A 34 22.99 14.79 -1.49
C THR A 34 24.00 13.73 -1.07
N SER A 35 25.23 13.77 -1.58
CA SER A 35 26.30 12.82 -1.27
C SER A 35 27.34 13.33 -0.25
N ALA A 36 27.13 14.50 0.38
CA ALA A 36 28.13 15.13 1.24
C ALA A 36 27.59 15.68 2.57
N CYS A 37 26.94 14.83 3.36
CA CYS A 37 27.03 14.92 4.84
C CYS A 37 26.68 13.57 5.47
N ASP A 38 27.38 12.52 5.05
CA ASP A 38 27.50 11.30 5.84
C ASP A 38 28.35 11.65 7.07
N ARG A 39 27.71 12.28 8.06
CA ARG A 39 28.34 12.77 9.28
C ARG A 39 28.79 11.52 10.04
N ARG A 40 30.02 11.05 9.77
CA ARG A 40 30.63 9.94 10.52
C ARG A 40 30.49 10.29 12.00
N LEU A 41 29.70 9.48 12.71
CA LEU A 41 29.55 9.65 14.14
C LEU A 41 30.95 9.65 14.75
N ILE A 42 31.24 10.69 15.52
CA ILE A 42 32.44 10.73 16.37
C ILE A 42 32.38 9.51 17.28
N GLU A 43 33.52 8.95 17.68
CA GLU A 43 33.61 7.76 18.54
C GLU A 43 32.64 7.80 19.75
N LYS A 44 32.50 8.98 20.39
CA LYS A 44 31.52 9.22 21.47
C LYS A 44 30.06 9.02 21.02
N GLY A 45 29.72 9.45 19.82
CA GLY A 45 28.40 9.27 19.21
C GLY A 45 28.13 7.81 18.81
N GLN A 46 29.15 7.09 18.32
CA GLN A 46 29.04 5.66 18.03
C GLN A 46 28.77 4.87 19.33
N LYS A 47 29.56 5.14 20.37
CA LYS A 47 29.37 4.53 21.69
C LYS A 47 27.97 4.79 22.25
N TYR A 48 27.49 6.04 22.18
CA TYR A 48 26.13 6.38 22.62
C TYR A 48 25.06 5.61 21.82
N LYS A 49 25.22 5.50 20.50
CA LYS A 49 24.30 4.73 19.64
C LYS A 49 24.25 3.27 20.05
N THR A 50 25.40 2.61 20.22
CA THR A 50 25.48 1.21 20.66
C THR A 50 24.83 1.01 22.03
N GLU A 51 25.08 1.91 22.98
CA GLU A 51 24.49 1.85 24.31
C GLU A 51 22.95 2.02 24.27
N MET A 52 22.43 2.89 23.40
CA MET A 52 20.98 3.04 23.21
C MET A 52 20.34 1.79 22.60
N LEU A 53 21.00 1.16 21.62
CA LEU A 53 20.55 -0.09 21.02
C LEU A 53 20.57 -1.24 22.04
N GLU A 54 21.59 -1.30 22.90
CA GLU A 54 21.67 -2.28 23.98
C GLU A 54 20.49 -2.14 24.96
N ARG A 55 20.20 -0.90 25.38
CA ARG A 55 19.07 -0.59 26.25
C ARG A 55 17.75 -0.97 25.61
N HIS A 56 17.60 -0.71 24.31
CA HIS A 56 16.42 -1.10 23.56
C HIS A 56 16.25 -2.62 23.55
N ARG A 57 17.27 -3.39 23.12
CA ARG A 57 17.29 -4.87 23.17
C ARG A 57 16.90 -5.40 24.54
N ASN A 58 17.53 -4.88 25.60
CA ASN A 58 17.27 -5.31 26.98
C ASN A 58 15.84 -4.97 27.44
N THR A 59 15.25 -3.88 26.92
CA THR A 59 13.87 -3.50 27.23
C THR A 59 12.86 -4.39 26.53
N VAL A 60 13.07 -4.70 25.25
CA VAL A 60 12.23 -5.66 24.51
C VAL A 60 12.32 -7.03 25.17
N TYR A 61 13.53 -7.49 25.52
CA TYR A 61 13.71 -8.76 26.23
C TYR A 61 12.96 -8.80 27.56
N ARG A 62 12.98 -7.74 28.37
CA ARG A 62 12.20 -7.69 29.62
C ARG A 62 10.71 -7.85 29.37
N ARG A 63 10.16 -7.23 28.32
CA ARG A 63 8.75 -7.40 27.96
C ARG A 63 8.46 -8.85 27.57
N MET A 64 9.29 -9.46 26.73
CA MET A 64 9.17 -10.88 26.37
C MET A 64 9.27 -11.80 27.60
N ALA A 65 10.22 -11.56 28.49
CA ALA A 65 10.40 -12.34 29.72
C ALA A 65 9.21 -12.21 30.68
N ASN A 66 8.60 -11.03 30.77
CA ASN A 66 7.37 -10.85 31.55
C ASN A 66 6.19 -11.60 30.91
N GLN A 67 6.04 -11.52 29.59
CA GLN A 67 5.02 -12.30 28.87
C GLN A 67 5.19 -13.81 29.09
N MET A 68 6.42 -14.33 29.08
CA MET A 68 6.70 -15.74 29.37
C MET A 68 6.31 -16.14 30.81
N LYS A 69 6.49 -15.24 31.78
CA LYS A 69 6.04 -15.46 33.17
C LYS A 69 4.52 -15.47 33.26
N GLU A 70 3.85 -14.52 32.60
CA GLU A 70 2.39 -14.46 32.54
C GLU A 70 1.79 -15.70 31.88
N ILE A 71 2.40 -16.18 30.79
CA ILE A 71 2.03 -17.45 30.15
C ILE A 71 2.22 -18.60 31.13
N SER A 72 3.36 -18.68 31.81
CA SER A 72 3.63 -19.76 32.76
C SER A 72 2.57 -19.82 33.87
N ALA A 73 2.15 -18.67 34.41
CA ALA A 73 1.03 -18.60 35.37
C ALA A 73 -0.31 -18.98 34.73
N SER A 74 -0.58 -18.53 33.50
CA SER A 74 -1.80 -18.83 32.76
C SER A 74 -1.91 -20.31 32.34
N LEU A 75 -0.79 -21.03 32.28
CA LEU A 75 -0.78 -22.48 32.05
C LEU A 75 -1.24 -23.27 33.28
N GLU A 76 -1.00 -22.74 34.49
CA GLU A 76 -1.48 -23.31 35.76
C GLU A 76 -2.98 -23.05 35.95
N GLU A 77 -3.44 -21.87 35.52
CA GLU A 77 -4.85 -21.51 35.48
C GLU A 77 -5.55 -22.22 34.30
N ASN A 78 -6.78 -22.72 34.47
CA ASN A 78 -7.50 -23.43 33.39
C ASN A 78 -8.08 -22.46 32.35
N MET A 79 -7.21 -21.67 31.72
CA MET A 79 -7.59 -20.66 30.74
C MET A 79 -8.10 -21.29 29.45
N GLY A 80 -9.02 -20.59 28.78
CA GLY A 80 -9.63 -21.03 27.53
C GLY A 80 -8.68 -20.94 26.33
N ILE A 81 -8.97 -21.75 25.30
CA ILE A 81 -8.18 -21.85 24.05
C ILE A 81 -7.94 -20.48 23.39
N GLN A 82 -8.97 -19.63 23.33
CA GLN A 82 -8.86 -18.31 22.69
C GLN A 82 -7.83 -17.42 23.37
N LEU A 83 -7.81 -17.37 24.71
CA LEU A 83 -6.87 -16.53 25.45
C LEU A 83 -5.43 -17.03 25.28
N LEU A 84 -5.21 -18.34 25.37
CA LEU A 84 -3.90 -18.94 25.16
C LEU A 84 -3.38 -18.70 23.72
N THR A 85 -4.29 -18.62 22.74
CA THR A 85 -3.95 -18.26 21.36
C THR A 85 -3.47 -16.80 21.28
N VAL A 86 -4.20 -15.87 21.89
CA VAL A 86 -3.78 -14.45 21.95
C VAL A 86 -2.43 -14.31 22.68
N GLN A 87 -2.23 -15.04 23.77
CA GLN A 87 -0.95 -15.02 24.49
C GLN A 87 0.21 -15.53 23.64
N ARG A 88 -0.02 -16.56 22.81
CA ARG A 88 0.96 -17.07 21.84
C ARG A 88 1.30 -16.00 20.83
N ASP A 89 0.30 -15.40 20.18
CA ASP A 89 0.50 -14.42 19.13
C ASP A 89 1.25 -13.17 19.65
N ASN A 90 0.92 -12.74 20.87
CA ASN A 90 1.66 -11.66 21.56
C ASN A 90 3.12 -12.05 21.86
N LEU A 91 3.36 -13.29 22.29
CA LEU A 91 4.71 -13.78 22.56
C LEU A 91 5.55 -13.82 21.26
N ASP A 92 4.97 -14.32 20.18
CA ASP A 92 5.63 -14.40 18.87
C ASP A 92 5.97 -13.00 18.34
N SER A 93 5.05 -12.02 18.48
CA SER A 93 5.31 -10.62 18.12
C SER A 93 6.45 -9.99 18.93
N LEU A 94 6.51 -10.23 20.24
CA LEU A 94 7.61 -9.74 21.09
C LEU A 94 8.95 -10.39 20.73
N LYS A 95 8.93 -11.66 20.28
CA LYS A 95 10.12 -12.36 19.81
C LYS A 95 10.63 -11.76 18.50
N GLU A 96 9.75 -11.41 17.57
CA GLU A 96 10.13 -10.70 16.34
C GLU A 96 10.75 -9.33 16.64
N GLU A 97 10.15 -8.55 17.55
CA GLU A 97 10.71 -7.26 17.99
C GLU A 97 12.10 -7.45 18.63
N LEU A 98 12.29 -8.50 19.44
CA LEU A 98 13.58 -8.81 20.05
C LEU A 98 14.63 -9.17 18.99
N ASN A 99 14.25 -9.95 17.98
CA ASN A 99 15.15 -10.35 16.90
C ASN A 99 15.61 -9.12 16.11
N GLN A 100 14.71 -8.18 15.83
CA GLN A 100 15.04 -6.93 15.17
C GLN A 100 15.98 -6.07 16.01
N ALA A 101 15.65 -5.84 17.29
CA ALA A 101 16.49 -5.07 18.20
C ALA A 101 17.87 -5.72 18.42
N PHE A 102 17.93 -7.06 18.44
CA PHE A 102 19.18 -7.80 18.51
C PHE A 102 20.03 -7.59 17.26
N LYS A 103 19.44 -7.72 16.07
CA LYS A 103 20.14 -7.50 14.80
C LYS A 103 20.74 -6.10 14.73
N GLU A 104 19.95 -5.08 15.03
CA GLU A 104 20.41 -3.68 15.02
C GLU A 104 21.58 -3.45 15.99
N TYR A 105 21.52 -4.05 17.19
CA TYR A 105 22.61 -3.98 18.15
C TYR A 105 23.85 -4.76 17.68
N HIS A 106 23.64 -5.98 17.18
CA HIS A 106 24.70 -6.88 16.75
C HIS A 106 25.49 -6.31 15.57
N ASP A 107 24.81 -5.67 14.61
CA ASP A 107 25.42 -5.03 13.45
C ASP A 107 26.36 -3.85 13.83
N THR A 108 26.27 -3.35 15.07
CA THR A 108 27.22 -2.33 15.57
C THR A 108 28.51 -2.91 16.17
N MET A 109 28.58 -4.23 16.37
CA MET A 109 29.75 -4.90 16.94
C MET A 109 30.82 -5.10 15.89
N ILE A 110 32.05 -4.72 16.24
CA ILE A 110 33.22 -4.84 15.35
C ILE A 110 34.16 -5.95 15.82
N ASN A 111 34.22 -6.20 17.13
CA ASN A 111 35.12 -7.17 17.73
C ASN A 111 34.53 -8.57 17.74
N GLU A 112 35.33 -9.58 17.39
CA GLU A 112 34.89 -10.98 17.34
C GLU A 112 34.49 -11.55 18.71
N GLU A 113 35.16 -11.11 19.78
CA GLU A 113 34.79 -11.52 21.14
C GLU A 113 33.41 -10.96 21.56
N GLU A 114 33.13 -9.71 21.21
CA GLU A 114 31.85 -9.05 21.52
C GLU A 114 30.71 -9.60 20.66
N THR A 115 30.96 -9.90 19.37
CA THR A 115 29.97 -10.56 18.51
C THR A 115 29.63 -11.94 19.04
N GLN A 116 30.64 -12.72 19.44
CA GLN A 116 30.44 -14.06 20.01
C GLN A 116 29.67 -14.01 21.34
N ALA A 117 30.01 -13.09 22.23
CA ALA A 117 29.27 -12.89 23.48
C ALA A 117 27.80 -12.48 23.22
N SER A 118 27.57 -11.64 22.21
CA SER A 118 26.24 -11.22 21.78
C SER A 118 25.40 -12.40 21.27
N TYR A 119 25.99 -13.28 20.44
CA TYR A 119 25.33 -14.51 19.97
C TYR A 119 24.98 -15.46 21.12
N GLN A 120 25.94 -15.75 22.01
CA GLN A 120 25.67 -16.61 23.17
C GLN A 120 24.55 -16.06 24.06
N TRP A 121 24.49 -14.74 24.22
CA TRP A 121 23.40 -14.10 24.94
C TRP A 121 22.05 -14.39 24.28
N PHE A 122 21.97 -14.26 22.95
CA PHE A 122 20.75 -14.47 22.18
C PHE A 122 20.31 -15.95 22.19
N ASP A 123 21.22 -16.89 22.00
CA ASP A 123 20.92 -18.32 21.97
C ASP A 123 20.24 -18.83 23.25
N LEU A 124 20.71 -18.36 24.40
CA LEU A 124 20.10 -18.69 25.68
C LEU A 124 18.62 -18.24 25.74
N ARG A 125 18.31 -17.07 25.18
CA ARG A 125 16.96 -16.49 25.22
C ARG A 125 16.06 -17.08 24.15
N ASP A 126 16.62 -17.44 23.02
CA ASP A 126 15.93 -18.18 21.96
C ASP A 126 15.47 -19.55 22.46
N ARG A 127 16.32 -20.22 23.24
CA ARG A 127 15.97 -21.45 23.94
C ARG A 127 14.83 -21.26 24.93
N GLU A 128 14.91 -20.26 25.81
CA GLU A 128 13.84 -19.94 26.78
C GLU A 128 12.49 -19.68 26.09
N TYR A 129 12.51 -18.88 25.02
CA TYR A 129 11.34 -18.63 24.19
C TYR A 129 10.77 -19.93 23.59
N THR A 130 11.63 -20.76 22.98
CA THR A 130 11.20 -22.01 22.34
C THR A 130 10.56 -22.96 23.36
N GLU A 131 11.15 -23.09 24.55
CA GLU A 131 10.61 -23.91 25.63
C GLU A 131 9.24 -23.38 26.11
N CYS A 132 9.09 -22.07 26.30
CA CYS A 132 7.83 -21.44 26.69
C CYS A 132 6.74 -21.65 25.61
N ARG A 133 7.07 -21.36 24.34
CA ARG A 133 6.17 -21.51 23.19
C ARG A 133 5.74 -22.96 22.99
N MET A 134 6.64 -23.91 23.21
CA MET A 134 6.34 -25.35 23.15
C MET A 134 5.31 -25.75 24.21
N LYS A 135 5.52 -25.38 25.48
CA LYS A 135 4.57 -25.66 26.58
C LYS A 135 3.19 -25.07 26.30
N LEU A 136 3.15 -23.85 25.75
CA LEU A 136 1.90 -23.20 25.36
C LEU A 136 1.16 -23.97 24.26
N SER A 137 1.90 -24.44 23.25
CA SER A 137 1.37 -25.24 22.15
C SER A 137 0.83 -26.59 22.63
N GLU A 138 1.56 -27.27 23.53
CA GLU A 138 1.11 -28.52 24.15
C GLU A 138 -0.21 -28.35 24.93
N ARG A 139 -0.33 -27.24 25.67
CA ARG A 139 -1.54 -26.93 26.42
C ARG A 139 -2.74 -26.66 25.52
N LEU A 140 -2.54 -25.88 24.46
CA LEU A 140 -3.56 -25.61 23.44
C LEU A 140 -4.06 -26.93 22.84
N TYR A 141 -3.15 -27.77 22.37
CA TYR A 141 -3.49 -29.08 21.80
C TYR A 141 -4.23 -29.98 22.79
N ALA A 142 -3.82 -30.00 24.06
CA ALA A 142 -4.51 -30.77 25.09
C ALA A 142 -5.95 -30.29 25.34
N LEU A 143 -6.22 -28.98 25.25
CA LEU A 143 -7.56 -28.42 25.36
C LEU A 143 -8.42 -28.74 24.14
N GLU A 144 -7.86 -28.65 22.94
CA GLU A 144 -8.53 -29.00 21.69
C GLU A 144 -8.98 -30.47 21.71
N ARG A 145 -8.09 -31.39 22.11
CA ARG A 145 -8.43 -32.82 22.23
C ARG A 145 -9.48 -33.11 23.30
N LYS A 146 -9.50 -32.37 24.41
CA LYS A 146 -10.54 -32.49 25.45
C LYS A 146 -11.89 -31.98 24.94
N SER A 147 -11.89 -30.90 24.17
CA SER A 147 -13.09 -30.36 23.51
C SER A 147 -13.66 -31.37 22.51
N GLU A 148 -12.82 -31.98 21.68
CA GLU A 148 -13.25 -33.00 20.70
C GLU A 148 -13.79 -34.27 21.36
N LYS A 149 -13.14 -34.80 22.40
CA LYS A 149 -13.61 -36.00 23.13
C LYS A 149 -14.90 -35.78 23.92
N SER A 150 -15.28 -34.52 24.17
CA SER A 150 -16.58 -34.19 24.77
C SER A 150 -17.75 -34.26 23.77
N LYS A 151 -17.47 -34.39 22.46
CA LYS A 151 -18.49 -34.73 21.47
C LYS A 151 -18.74 -36.25 21.59
N PRO A 152 -19.93 -36.70 22.03
CA PRO A 152 -20.20 -38.14 22.09
C PRO A 152 -20.07 -38.73 20.67
N PRO A 153 -19.52 -39.95 20.51
CA PRO A 153 -19.66 -40.65 19.25
C PRO A 153 -21.16 -40.72 18.97
N SER A 154 -21.57 -40.43 17.74
CA SER A 154 -22.94 -40.62 17.28
C SER A 154 -23.32 -42.09 17.50
N SER A 155 -23.87 -42.39 18.68
CA SER A 155 -24.29 -43.71 19.06
C SER A 155 -25.57 -43.99 18.30
N VAL A 156 -25.41 -44.78 17.24
CA VAL A 156 -26.52 -45.45 16.60
C VAL A 156 -27.18 -46.33 17.65
N ARG A 157 -28.36 -45.88 18.09
CA ARG A 157 -29.48 -46.68 18.59
C ARG A 157 -29.19 -47.52 19.85
N SER A 158 -29.72 -47.05 20.98
CA SER A 158 -30.33 -47.94 21.97
C SER A 158 -31.55 -47.25 22.58
N ARG A 159 -32.71 -47.91 22.39
CA ARG A 159 -34.00 -47.53 22.98
C ARG A 159 -33.91 -47.79 24.49
N SER A 160 -33.89 -46.75 25.29
CA SER A 160 -34.24 -46.83 26.70
C SER A 160 -34.67 -45.45 27.18
N SER A 161 -35.97 -45.33 27.45
CA SER A 161 -36.63 -44.18 28.03
C SER A 161 -36.31 -44.09 29.52
N THR A 162 -35.66 -43.00 29.95
CA THR A 162 -35.88 -42.28 31.23
C THR A 162 -34.75 -41.25 31.47
N SER A 163 -34.94 -39.99 31.06
CA SER A 163 -34.36 -38.80 31.74
C SER A 163 -34.72 -37.50 30.98
N SER A 164 -35.64 -36.71 31.53
CA SER A 164 -36.14 -35.44 30.97
C SER A 164 -35.19 -34.24 31.14
N LYS A 165 -33.94 -34.46 31.56
CA LYS A 165 -32.92 -33.42 31.77
C LYS A 165 -31.88 -33.37 30.65
N PHE A 166 -31.54 -34.49 30.03
CA PHE A 166 -30.51 -34.57 28.98
C PHE A 166 -30.98 -33.95 27.64
N SER A 167 -32.28 -34.02 27.34
CA SER A 167 -32.87 -33.42 26.15
C SER A 167 -32.74 -31.89 26.12
N ARG A 168 -32.86 -31.21 27.27
CA ARG A 168 -32.71 -29.74 27.33
C ARG A 168 -31.28 -29.31 27.06
N GLN A 169 -30.30 -30.02 27.61
CA GLN A 169 -28.88 -29.72 27.40
C GLN A 169 -28.48 -29.85 25.92
N PHE A 170 -28.99 -30.87 25.23
CA PHE A 170 -28.77 -31.06 23.80
C PHE A 170 -29.38 -29.92 22.97
N VAL A 171 -30.61 -29.50 23.29
CA VAL A 171 -31.26 -28.37 22.62
C VAL A 171 -30.52 -27.06 22.88
N ILE A 172 -30.05 -26.82 24.11
CA ILE A 172 -29.22 -25.64 24.45
C ILE A 172 -27.91 -25.65 23.66
N SER A 173 -27.23 -26.78 23.59
CA SER A 173 -26.00 -26.93 22.81
C SER A 173 -26.23 -26.64 21.31
N LYS A 174 -27.32 -27.15 20.73
CA LYS A 174 -27.71 -26.85 19.35
C LYS A 174 -28.05 -25.38 19.13
N ARG A 175 -28.68 -24.71 20.11
CA ARG A 175 -28.95 -23.27 20.07
C ARG A 175 -27.68 -22.45 20.13
N ILE A 176 -26.71 -22.82 20.97
CA ILE A 176 -25.40 -22.17 21.05
C ILE A 176 -24.64 -22.34 19.72
N GLU A 177 -24.65 -23.55 19.14
CA GLU A 177 -24.04 -23.83 17.84
C GLU A 177 -24.71 -23.05 16.70
N ALA A 178 -26.04 -22.93 16.71
CA ALA A 178 -26.76 -22.12 15.73
C ALA A 178 -26.47 -20.62 15.90
N ALA A 179 -26.43 -20.13 17.14
CA ALA A 179 -26.12 -18.75 17.45
C ALA A 179 -24.68 -18.37 17.08
N SER A 180 -23.70 -19.25 17.30
CA SER A 180 -22.32 -18.99 16.90
C SER A 180 -22.14 -18.94 15.38
N ARG A 181 -22.84 -19.82 14.63
CA ARG A 181 -22.87 -19.74 13.17
C ARG A 181 -23.55 -18.47 12.67
N ALA A 182 -24.66 -18.06 13.30
CA ALA A 182 -25.33 -16.80 12.96
C ALA A 182 -24.43 -15.59 13.20
N ALA A 183 -23.73 -15.54 14.35
CA ALA A 183 -22.79 -14.47 14.65
C ALA A 183 -21.61 -14.42 13.65
N LYS A 184 -21.08 -15.59 13.26
CA LYS A 184 -20.03 -15.66 12.24
C LYS A 184 -20.51 -15.12 10.88
N LEU A 185 -21.70 -15.54 10.44
CA LEU A 185 -22.29 -15.09 9.19
C LEU A 185 -22.61 -13.59 9.21
N GLN A 186 -23.01 -13.05 10.37
CA GLN A 186 -23.23 -11.62 10.54
C GLN A 186 -21.95 -10.82 10.33
N ILE A 187 -20.84 -11.26 10.94
CA ILE A 187 -19.52 -10.61 10.77
C ILE A 187 -19.08 -10.67 9.30
N GLU A 188 -19.31 -11.80 8.62
CA GLU A 188 -18.98 -11.95 7.20
C GLU A 188 -19.84 -11.02 6.32
N MET A 189 -21.12 -10.86 6.64
CA MET A 189 -22.01 -9.91 5.97
C MET A 189 -21.53 -8.46 6.15
N ASP A 190 -21.21 -8.05 7.37
CA ASP A 190 -20.74 -6.70 7.69
C ASP A 190 -19.39 -6.41 6.98
N PHE A 191 -18.50 -7.41 6.90
CA PHE A 191 -17.24 -7.30 6.16
C PHE A 191 -17.45 -7.09 4.66
N LEU A 192 -18.35 -7.86 4.04
CA LEU A 192 -18.68 -7.69 2.63
C LEU A 192 -19.31 -6.33 2.35
N GLU A 193 -20.16 -5.82 3.25
CA GLU A 193 -20.74 -4.48 3.13
C GLU A 193 -19.63 -3.41 3.15
N GLN A 194 -18.72 -3.46 4.12
CA GLN A 194 -17.57 -2.55 4.19
C GLN A 194 -16.68 -2.60 2.94
N GLU A 195 -16.43 -3.79 2.38
CA GLU A 195 -15.66 -3.94 1.15
C GLU A 195 -16.35 -3.23 -0.04
N THR A 196 -17.68 -3.37 -0.16
CA THR A 196 -18.43 -2.69 -1.23
C THR A 196 -18.44 -1.18 -1.06
N GLU A 197 -18.55 -0.68 0.17
CA GLU A 197 -18.46 0.76 0.48
C GLU A 197 -17.08 1.32 0.15
N PHE A 198 -16.02 0.58 0.49
CA PHE A 198 -14.65 0.96 0.15
C PHE A 198 -14.45 1.08 -1.36
N ARG A 199 -14.89 0.08 -2.14
CA ARG A 199 -14.83 0.16 -3.62
C ARG A 199 -15.65 1.32 -4.18
N LYS A 200 -16.82 1.59 -3.61
CA LYS A 200 -17.65 2.75 -4.00
C LYS A 200 -16.93 4.07 -3.72
N LEU A 201 -16.22 4.18 -2.60
CA LEU A 201 -15.41 5.36 -2.29
C LEU A 201 -14.23 5.51 -3.24
N GLN A 202 -13.56 4.43 -3.61
CA GLN A 202 -12.48 4.45 -4.58
C GLN A 202 -12.96 4.96 -5.95
N ILE A 203 -14.08 4.43 -6.46
CA ILE A 203 -14.68 4.90 -7.72
C ILE A 203 -15.07 6.38 -7.63
N LYS A 204 -15.69 6.82 -6.52
CA LYS A 204 -16.02 8.24 -6.32
C LYS A 204 -14.79 9.15 -6.34
N LYS A 205 -13.68 8.70 -5.75
CA LYS A 205 -12.40 9.41 -5.78
C LYS A 205 -11.88 9.54 -7.22
N GLU A 206 -11.92 8.46 -7.99
CA GLU A 206 -11.50 8.46 -9.40
C GLU A 206 -12.38 9.39 -10.26
N ILE A 207 -13.71 9.39 -10.06
CA ILE A 207 -14.62 10.34 -10.72
C ILE A 207 -14.29 11.79 -10.35
N ALA A 208 -14.05 12.07 -9.07
CA ALA A 208 -13.71 13.42 -8.62
C ALA A 208 -12.38 13.91 -9.21
N LEU A 209 -11.40 13.01 -9.33
CA LEU A 209 -10.13 13.30 -9.98
C LEU A 209 -10.33 13.59 -11.47
N ALA A 210 -11.05 12.73 -12.20
CA ALA A 210 -11.35 12.92 -13.62
C ALA A 210 -12.13 14.22 -13.87
N ASN A 211 -13.10 14.56 -13.02
CA ASN A 211 -13.85 15.82 -13.13
C ASN A 211 -12.96 17.04 -12.86
N ALA A 212 -12.00 16.95 -11.93
CA ALA A 212 -11.05 18.02 -11.67
C ALA A 212 -10.06 18.19 -12.83
N GLU A 213 -9.61 17.08 -13.43
CA GLU A 213 -8.80 17.07 -14.65
C GLU A 213 -9.56 17.68 -15.84
N GLU A 214 -10.83 17.31 -16.05
CA GLU A 214 -11.69 17.90 -17.08
C GLU A 214 -11.90 19.40 -16.86
N ALA A 215 -12.15 19.83 -15.62
CA ALA A 215 -12.31 21.24 -15.29
C ALA A 215 -11.01 22.03 -15.52
N ALA A 216 -9.85 21.46 -15.17
CA ALA A 216 -8.55 22.06 -15.45
C ALA A 216 -8.29 22.16 -16.96
N ALA A 217 -8.50 21.07 -17.71
CA ALA A 217 -8.35 21.04 -19.16
C ALA A 217 -9.31 22.02 -19.87
N SER A 218 -10.57 22.09 -19.43
CA SER A 218 -11.55 23.06 -19.94
C SER A 218 -11.12 24.50 -19.67
N LYS A 219 -10.48 24.77 -18.53
CA LYS A 219 -9.94 26.09 -18.23
C LYS A 219 -8.82 26.48 -19.19
N PHE A 220 -7.90 25.56 -19.51
CA PHE A 220 -6.88 25.77 -20.54
C PHE A 220 -7.49 26.06 -21.92
N LEU A 221 -8.54 25.32 -22.32
CA LEU A 221 -9.21 25.54 -23.60
C LEU A 221 -10.02 26.85 -23.67
N ILE A 222 -10.50 27.35 -22.54
CA ILE A 222 -11.18 28.66 -22.48
C ILE A 222 -10.16 29.80 -22.53
N GLU A 223 -9.02 29.66 -21.85
CA GLU A 223 -7.91 30.62 -21.95
C GLU A 223 -7.38 30.72 -23.41
N GLU A 224 -7.19 29.59 -24.10
CA GLU A 224 -6.80 29.60 -25.53
C GLU A 224 -7.86 30.25 -26.45
N ASN A 225 -9.16 30.11 -26.16
CA ASN A 225 -10.22 30.72 -26.97
C ASN A 225 -10.43 32.22 -26.69
N GLU A 226 -10.17 32.68 -25.46
CA GLU A 226 -10.15 34.11 -25.13
C GLU A 226 -8.93 34.79 -25.76
N ASP A 227 -7.76 34.14 -25.77
CA ASP A 227 -6.57 34.62 -26.48
C ASP A 227 -6.81 34.71 -28.00
N VAL A 228 -7.45 33.70 -28.61
CA VAL A 228 -7.86 33.76 -30.02
C VAL A 228 -8.89 34.85 -30.30
N LYS A 229 -9.84 35.12 -29.39
CA LYS A 229 -10.78 36.24 -29.55
C LYS A 229 -10.07 37.60 -29.45
N ILE A 230 -9.13 37.78 -28.53
CA ILE A 230 -8.35 39.02 -28.42
C ILE A 230 -7.52 39.25 -29.69
N GLU A 231 -6.86 38.21 -30.21
CA GLU A 231 -6.12 38.26 -31.48
C GLU A 231 -7.04 38.60 -32.67
N THR A 232 -8.25 38.03 -32.70
CA THR A 232 -9.24 38.26 -33.77
C THR A 232 -9.86 39.67 -33.69
N HIS A 233 -10.04 40.23 -32.48
CA HIS A 233 -10.49 41.60 -32.29
C HIS A 233 -9.39 42.61 -32.64
N ARG A 234 -8.13 42.31 -32.32
CA ARG A 234 -6.95 43.11 -32.71
C ARG A 234 -6.71 43.11 -34.22
N ALA A 235 -6.86 41.96 -34.88
CA ALA A 235 -6.75 41.82 -36.34
C ALA A 235 -7.89 42.53 -37.12
N LYS A 236 -9.08 42.67 -36.51
CA LYS A 236 -10.20 43.44 -37.08
C LYS A 236 -10.07 44.94 -36.84
N GLN A 237 -9.39 45.38 -35.78
CA GLN A 237 -9.06 46.78 -35.54
C GLN A 237 -7.93 47.27 -36.46
N THR A 238 -6.90 46.46 -36.71
CA THR A 238 -5.81 46.82 -37.66
C THR A 238 -6.27 46.84 -39.12
N ALA A 239 -7.31 46.10 -39.49
CA ALA A 239 -7.92 46.17 -40.82
C ALA A 239 -8.80 47.42 -41.03
N ALA A 240 -9.27 48.07 -39.95
CA ALA A 240 -10.04 49.31 -40.01
C ALA A 240 -9.15 50.58 -40.05
N GLU A 241 -7.88 50.47 -39.66
CA GLU A 241 -6.90 51.57 -39.70
C GLU A 241 -6.06 51.62 -41.00
N ALA A 242 -6.21 50.65 -41.91
CA ALA A 242 -5.51 50.64 -43.20
C ALA A 242 -6.27 51.40 -44.31
N GLY A 243 -6.88 52.54 -43.96
CA GLY A 243 -7.67 53.39 -44.86
C GLY A 243 -7.14 54.83 -44.97
N ASN A 244 -5.98 55.02 -45.61
CA ASN A 244 -5.64 56.22 -46.41
C ASN A 244 -4.27 56.02 -47.08
N THR A 245 -4.21 55.74 -48.40
CA THR A 245 -3.82 56.65 -49.52
C THR A 245 -2.34 57.11 -49.42
N GLU A 246 -1.43 56.87 -50.38
CA GLU A 246 -1.59 56.90 -51.84
C GLU A 246 -0.62 55.96 -52.62
N GLU A 247 -1.13 55.55 -53.79
CA GLU A 247 -0.47 54.94 -54.97
C GLU A 247 0.47 55.97 -55.68
N PRO A 248 1.40 55.60 -56.61
CA PRO A 248 0.98 55.13 -57.94
C PRO A 248 1.83 54.08 -58.70
N PHE A 249 1.11 53.18 -59.36
CA PHE A 249 1.28 52.58 -60.70
C PHE A 249 2.57 51.78 -61.07
N ARG A 250 2.38 50.50 -61.45
CA ARG A 250 2.27 50.08 -62.87
C ARG A 250 1.87 48.60 -63.04
N MET A 251 0.89 48.37 -63.90
CA MET A 251 0.30 47.08 -64.30
C MET A 251 1.29 46.04 -64.87
N GLN A 252 1.02 44.75 -64.63
CA GLN A 252 0.65 43.79 -65.69
C GLN A 252 0.09 42.46 -65.14
N LYS A 253 -0.99 42.00 -65.79
CA LYS A 253 -1.78 40.77 -65.53
C LYS A 253 -1.10 39.52 -66.11
N ALA A 254 -1.27 38.38 -65.46
CA ALA A 254 -1.57 37.11 -66.14
C ALA A 254 -2.29 36.10 -65.22
N THR A 255 -3.06 35.25 -65.86
CA THR A 255 -4.19 34.36 -65.50
C THR A 255 -3.87 33.06 -64.71
N PRO A 256 -4.91 32.29 -64.29
CA PRO A 256 -4.83 31.26 -63.25
C PRO A 256 -4.63 29.84 -63.79
N VAL A 257 -4.00 28.94 -63.01
CA VAL A 257 -3.97 27.50 -63.32
C VAL A 257 -4.10 26.63 -62.06
N LYS A 258 -5.29 26.01 -61.97
CA LYS A 258 -5.63 24.62 -61.60
C LYS A 258 -4.82 23.82 -60.56
N LYS A 259 -5.59 23.31 -59.58
CA LYS A 259 -5.76 21.89 -59.17
C LYS A 259 -4.69 20.87 -59.61
N GLY A 260 -4.22 20.11 -58.63
CA GLY A 260 -3.72 18.73 -58.76
C GLY A 260 -3.16 18.30 -57.42
N ASN A 261 -3.91 17.55 -56.61
CA ASN A 261 -3.97 16.08 -56.57
C ASN A 261 -3.00 15.50 -55.52
N LEU A 262 -3.60 14.72 -54.61
CA LEU A 262 -2.95 13.64 -53.86
C LEU A 262 -2.12 12.73 -54.81
N PRO A 263 -1.13 12.05 -54.26
CA PRO A 263 -1.28 10.63 -53.93
C PRO A 263 -0.99 10.41 -52.44
N SER A 264 -1.86 9.85 -51.61
CA SER A 264 -2.25 8.43 -51.58
C SER A 264 -1.09 7.52 -51.91
N ASP A 265 -0.47 6.91 -50.90
CA ASP A 265 -0.55 5.46 -50.82
C ASP A 265 -0.27 4.90 -49.42
N PRO A 266 -0.76 3.67 -49.18
CA PRO A 266 -1.17 3.12 -47.90
C PRO A 266 -0.14 2.10 -47.38
N ASP A 267 -0.25 1.72 -46.11
CA ASP A 267 -0.20 0.30 -45.77
C ASP A 267 -0.64 0.06 -44.33
N ALA A 268 -1.91 -0.33 -44.20
CA ALA A 268 -2.36 -1.35 -43.25
C ALA A 268 -3.11 -2.37 -44.13
N PRO A 269 -3.09 -3.70 -43.88
CA PRO A 269 -3.85 -4.30 -42.76
C PRO A 269 -3.29 -5.71 -42.36
N PRO A 270 -4.01 -6.67 -41.73
CA PRO A 270 -5.31 -6.64 -41.04
C PRO A 270 -5.33 -7.26 -39.61
N THR A 271 -6.38 -6.87 -38.89
CA THR A 271 -6.94 -7.45 -37.66
C THR A 271 -7.43 -8.91 -37.79
N LYS A 272 -7.33 -9.72 -36.72
CA LYS A 272 -8.43 -10.60 -36.25
C LYS A 272 -8.45 -10.75 -34.71
N PRO A 273 -9.64 -10.81 -34.07
CA PRO A 273 -9.84 -11.02 -32.64
C PRO A 273 -9.98 -12.52 -32.30
N VAL A 274 -9.55 -12.93 -31.09
CA VAL A 274 -9.81 -14.27 -30.54
C VAL A 274 -10.52 -14.17 -29.19
N VAL A 275 -11.65 -14.87 -29.13
CA VAL A 275 -12.59 -15.04 -28.00
C VAL A 275 -12.03 -16.06 -26.98
N PRO A 276 -12.45 -16.02 -25.69
CA PRO A 276 -11.89 -16.86 -24.63
C PRO A 276 -12.45 -18.28 -24.64
N THR A 277 -11.60 -19.29 -24.46
CA THR A 277 -12.01 -20.69 -24.30
C THR A 277 -12.20 -21.05 -22.82
N LYS A 278 -13.42 -21.46 -22.52
CA LYS A 278 -13.96 -22.09 -21.31
C LYS A 278 -13.22 -23.39 -20.97
N LEU A 279 -12.78 -23.56 -19.72
CA LEU A 279 -12.48 -24.86 -19.12
C LEU A 279 -13.01 -24.91 -17.68
N GLU A 280 -13.90 -25.85 -17.43
CA GLU A 280 -14.42 -26.27 -16.14
C GLU A 280 -14.29 -27.82 -16.07
N PRO A 281 -14.58 -28.48 -14.92
CA PRO A 281 -13.60 -29.18 -14.09
C PRO A 281 -13.59 -30.71 -14.29
N GLN A 282 -12.47 -31.36 -13.92
CA GLN A 282 -12.40 -32.83 -13.81
C GLN A 282 -12.28 -33.23 -12.33
N VAL A 283 -13.39 -33.77 -11.83
CA VAL A 283 -13.49 -34.59 -10.62
C VAL A 283 -12.93 -35.97 -10.94
N LYS A 284 -12.05 -36.51 -10.10
CA LYS A 284 -11.88 -37.96 -9.98
C LYS A 284 -11.62 -38.36 -8.52
N CYS A 285 -12.59 -39.08 -7.98
CA CYS A 285 -12.52 -39.90 -6.77
C CYS A 285 -11.98 -41.28 -7.15
N GLU A 286 -10.92 -41.75 -6.49
CA GLU A 286 -10.55 -43.16 -6.29
C GLU A 286 -9.85 -43.14 -4.92
N LEU A 287 -10.34 -43.68 -3.79
CA LEU A 287 -10.96 -44.96 -3.44
C LEU A 287 -10.16 -46.17 -3.90
N SER A 288 -9.10 -46.49 -3.15
CA SER A 288 -8.55 -47.85 -3.06
C SER A 288 -8.35 -48.21 -1.60
N GLN A 289 -9.14 -49.20 -1.17
CA GLN A 289 -8.89 -50.03 0.00
C GLN A 289 -7.91 -51.11 -0.41
N ASP A 290 -6.91 -51.37 0.44
CA ASP A 290 -6.45 -52.71 0.83
C ASP A 290 -5.70 -52.58 2.17
#